data_AF-A0AAX4JZ80-F1
#
_entry.id   AF-A0AAX4JZ80-F1
#
_cell.length_a   1.000
_cell.length_b   1.000
_cell.length_c   1.000
_cell.angle_alpha   90.00
_cell.angle_beta   90.00
_cell.angle_gamma   90.00
#
_symmetry.space_group_name_H-M   'P 1'
#
loop_
_entity.id
_entity.type
_entity.pdbx_description
1 polymer ?
#
loop_
_entity_poly.entity_id
_entity_poly.type
_entity_poly.pdbx_seq_one_letter_code
_entity_poly.pdbx_strand_id
1 'polypeptide(L)'
;MPSAAAIWCLSFLAGQVVSSPLRSVKQTQGSFLAPANSNPAVEISDPSTSSESIIKLLEQYAPIFKLSELESFFPSSVDYMLPHYNFTESSSGEITTIDPSLLNRSQIDQLPSSGSGLFLSIKEPHNPQPFLDEESAYLFGPYGRDNITQNAQRKRQHSRGNNQNERGQVEEEVYGFGVDQGNGIVDLWYWTFYPFNFGKPIGLFGILGNHVADWEHLRMRTVNGTPVSADYTTHTGGRFSAGTFRWEDIEKIDGRPVAYVAAGSHGIGNLFKLIDLTDDEGPIWDTKNHVVPAIYWDGPENRRKIWHQGNQSWLNFRGKWGNIGENNCWWHRVVGYCQIVDAPSGPNRYFGLPPDCIIAPLTTGSSSYNFRFSSSVLDWAKDHNIALVQVDQVCTRPKKNPDDDDDDDDEDDTDEQTKRPHVHKYNDEVEGEIEVWNIKGVTQFKGIERHTVSVNPCRGRQSAVRAYKLSLCLINGKCLSQSFERRICTYEQDKKGYKFGSSVHLDDIDDWRWNY
;
A
#
# COMPACT_ATOMS: atom_id res chain seq x y z
N MET A 1 -32.75 45.80 -6.40
CA MET A 1 -33.39 45.23 -7.60
C MET A 1 -32.40 44.28 -8.25
N PRO A 2 -32.56 42.96 -8.12
CA PRO A 2 -31.67 41.99 -8.73
C PRO A 2 -32.17 41.63 -10.14
N SER A 3 -31.25 41.46 -11.09
CA SER A 3 -31.53 40.87 -12.41
C SER A 3 -30.84 39.52 -12.51
N ALA A 4 -31.63 38.54 -12.94
CA ALA A 4 -31.29 37.14 -13.11
C ALA A 4 -30.60 36.85 -14.46
N ALA A 5 -29.76 35.82 -14.48
CA ALA A 5 -29.51 34.90 -15.60
C ALA A 5 -28.89 33.62 -14.98
N ALA A 6 -29.71 32.63 -14.60
CA ALA A 6 -30.00 31.38 -15.35
C ALA A 6 -28.71 30.53 -15.56
N ILE A 7 -28.40 29.50 -14.75
CA ILE A 7 -28.95 28.11 -14.67
C ILE A 7 -28.84 27.34 -16.01
N TRP A 8 -28.29 26.11 -15.93
CA TRP A 8 -28.01 25.06 -16.94
C TRP A 8 -26.56 25.08 -17.48
N CYS A 9 -25.75 24.01 -17.46
CA CYS A 9 -26.05 22.59 -17.68
C CYS A 9 -25.31 21.63 -16.72
N LEU A 10 -26.07 20.76 -16.05
CA LEU A 10 -25.68 19.39 -15.70
C LEU A 10 -26.03 18.51 -16.90
N SER A 11 -25.04 17.85 -17.50
CA SER A 11 -25.27 16.89 -18.58
C SER A 11 -24.93 15.49 -18.09
N PHE A 12 -25.96 14.67 -17.88
CA PHE A 12 -25.86 13.22 -17.82
C PHE A 12 -25.30 12.71 -19.17
N LEU A 13 -24.14 12.07 -19.16
CA LEU A 13 -23.71 11.22 -20.28
C LEU A 13 -24.07 9.78 -19.96
N ALA A 14 -25.26 9.37 -20.41
CA ALA A 14 -25.55 7.97 -20.65
C ALA A 14 -24.79 7.55 -21.92
N GLY A 15 -23.65 6.90 -21.76
CA GLY A 15 -22.90 6.29 -22.85
C GLY A 15 -23.59 5.02 -23.33
N GLN A 16 -24.16 5.04 -24.54
CA GLN A 16 -24.61 3.84 -25.23
C GLN A 16 -23.41 2.98 -25.61
N VAL A 17 -23.36 1.75 -25.10
CA VAL A 17 -22.44 0.71 -25.54
C VAL A 17 -22.86 0.26 -26.93
N VAL A 18 -22.17 0.75 -27.97
CA VAL A 18 -22.27 0.20 -29.32
C VAL A 18 -21.26 -0.93 -29.44
N SER A 19 -21.76 -2.17 -29.39
CA SER A 19 -21.00 -3.38 -29.69
C SER A 19 -20.60 -3.37 -31.17
N SER A 20 -19.30 -3.26 -31.44
CA SER A 20 -18.75 -3.55 -32.77
C SER A 20 -18.30 -5.02 -32.83
N PRO A 21 -18.57 -5.73 -33.94
CA PRO A 21 -18.41 -7.17 -34.02
C PRO A 21 -16.94 -7.60 -34.07
N LEU A 22 -16.65 -8.65 -33.30
CA LEU A 22 -15.41 -9.42 -33.33
C LEU A 22 -15.06 -9.84 -34.77
N ARG A 23 -13.93 -9.34 -35.27
CA ARG A 23 -13.35 -9.81 -36.53
C ARG A 23 -12.43 -10.99 -36.24
N SER A 24 -12.88 -12.19 -36.61
CA SER A 24 -12.10 -13.43 -36.59
C SER A 24 -10.80 -13.26 -37.40
N VAL A 25 -9.66 -13.31 -36.72
CA VAL A 25 -8.36 -13.51 -37.35
C VAL A 25 -8.11 -15.01 -37.39
N LYS A 26 -8.04 -15.56 -38.60
CA LYS A 26 -7.71 -16.97 -38.87
C LYS A 26 -6.35 -17.31 -38.27
N GLN A 27 -6.32 -18.33 -37.42
CA GLN A 27 -5.10 -19.04 -37.02
C GLN A 27 -4.49 -19.72 -38.25
N THR A 28 -3.31 -19.25 -38.67
CA THR A 28 -2.38 -20.03 -39.49
C THR A 28 -1.42 -20.75 -38.54
N GLN A 29 -1.46 -22.08 -38.56
CA GLN A 29 -0.49 -22.95 -37.88
C GLN A 29 0.92 -22.65 -38.40
N GLY A 30 1.79 -22.18 -37.51
CA GLY A 30 3.23 -22.07 -37.71
C GLY A 30 3.94 -22.98 -36.70
N SER A 31 4.83 -23.81 -37.22
CA SER A 31 5.54 -24.91 -36.56
C SER A 31 6.41 -24.51 -35.36
N PHE A 32 6.45 -25.41 -34.38
CA PHE A 32 7.36 -25.47 -33.22
C PHE A 32 8.79 -25.01 -33.51
N LEU A 33 9.24 -23.99 -32.77
CA LEU A 33 10.65 -23.74 -32.45
C LEU A 33 10.74 -23.32 -30.97
N ALA A 34 11.68 -23.95 -30.25
CA ALA A 34 11.92 -23.79 -28.82
C ALA A 34 12.28 -22.34 -28.45
N PRO A 35 11.90 -21.85 -27.24
CA PRO A 35 12.35 -20.55 -26.79
C PRO A 35 13.82 -20.64 -26.35
N ALA A 36 14.70 -20.00 -27.11
CA ALA A 36 16.07 -19.72 -26.70
C ALA A 36 16.16 -18.31 -26.09
N ASN A 37 17.00 -18.22 -25.06
CA ASN A 37 17.49 -17.02 -24.35
C ASN A 37 16.61 -16.48 -23.22
N SER A 38 16.65 -17.19 -22.10
CA SER A 38 16.61 -16.60 -20.76
C SER A 38 17.80 -15.64 -20.59
N ASN A 39 17.53 -14.41 -20.16
CA ASN A 39 18.55 -13.52 -19.61
C ASN A 39 19.30 -14.23 -18.46
N PRO A 40 20.61 -14.01 -18.29
CA PRO A 40 21.38 -14.73 -17.29
C PRO A 40 20.86 -14.38 -15.90
N ALA A 41 20.31 -15.38 -15.21
CA ALA A 41 20.11 -15.33 -13.78
C ALA A 41 21.48 -15.08 -13.13
N VAL A 42 21.56 -14.05 -12.29
CA VAL A 42 22.73 -13.85 -11.44
C VAL A 42 22.74 -15.02 -10.46
N GLU A 43 23.68 -15.96 -10.63
CA GLU A 43 23.97 -16.97 -9.62
C GLU A 43 24.53 -16.26 -8.38
N ILE A 44 23.68 -16.07 -7.36
CA ILE A 44 24.08 -15.55 -6.06
C ILE A 44 24.45 -16.76 -5.19
N SER A 45 25.75 -17.05 -5.12
CA SER A 45 26.32 -18.01 -4.19
C SER A 45 26.79 -17.32 -2.90
N ASP A 46 25.88 -16.80 -2.08
CA ASP A 46 26.11 -16.46 -0.67
C ASP A 46 24.75 -16.21 0.04
N PRO A 47 24.43 -16.82 1.21
CA PRO A 47 23.13 -16.64 1.86
C PRO A 47 23.01 -15.33 2.67
N SER A 48 24.01 -14.44 2.59
CA SER A 48 23.90 -13.08 3.13
C SER A 48 23.57 -12.12 1.99
N THR A 49 22.33 -11.63 1.95
CA THR A 49 21.93 -10.59 0.99
C THR A 49 22.68 -9.31 1.35
N SER A 50 23.85 -9.10 0.74
CA SER A 50 24.66 -7.91 1.03
C SER A 50 23.88 -6.64 0.67
N SER A 51 24.09 -5.54 1.40
CA SER A 51 23.45 -4.24 1.11
C SER A 51 23.55 -3.85 -0.38
N GLU A 52 24.67 -4.18 -1.03
CA GLU A 52 24.87 -3.93 -2.46
C GLU A 52 23.88 -4.72 -3.34
N SER A 53 23.61 -5.99 -3.01
CA SER A 53 22.63 -6.80 -3.75
C SER A 53 21.20 -6.26 -3.60
N ILE A 54 20.85 -5.78 -2.40
CA ILE A 54 19.54 -5.16 -2.14
C ILE A 54 19.40 -3.85 -2.94
N ILE A 55 20.45 -3.03 -2.97
CA ILE A 55 20.46 -1.79 -3.76
C ILE A 55 20.28 -2.11 -5.26
N LYS A 56 20.94 -3.15 -5.77
CA LYS A 56 20.74 -3.60 -7.17
C LYS A 56 19.30 -4.02 -7.44
N LEU A 57 18.62 -4.66 -6.49
CA LEU A 57 17.20 -5.02 -6.62
C LEU A 57 16.30 -3.77 -6.69
N LEU A 58 16.57 -2.74 -5.88
CA LEU A 58 15.85 -1.46 -5.94
C LEU A 58 15.95 -0.79 -7.31
N GLU A 59 17.15 -0.77 -7.89
CA GLU A 59 17.37 -0.20 -9.23
C GLU A 59 16.73 -1.07 -10.33
N GLN A 60 16.86 -2.39 -10.23
CA GLN A 60 16.36 -3.34 -11.22
C GLN A 60 14.84 -3.27 -11.35
N TYR A 61 14.14 -3.15 -10.23
CA TYR A 61 12.68 -3.20 -10.16
C TYR A 61 12.02 -1.83 -9.95
N ALA A 62 12.76 -0.75 -10.23
CA ALA A 62 12.27 0.63 -10.13
C ALA A 62 10.93 0.81 -10.88
N PRO A 63 9.84 1.20 -10.19
CA PRO A 63 8.50 1.23 -10.75
C PRO A 63 8.31 2.29 -11.83
N ILE A 64 7.27 2.10 -12.64
CA ILE A 64 6.75 3.15 -13.53
C ILE A 64 5.43 3.61 -12.96
N PHE A 65 5.33 4.90 -12.63
CA PHE A 65 4.09 5.51 -12.19
C PHE A 65 3.39 6.18 -13.37
N LYS A 66 2.10 5.91 -13.52
CA LYS A 66 1.21 6.56 -14.48
C LYS A 66 0.30 7.50 -13.70
N LEU A 67 0.42 8.80 -13.97
CA LEU A 67 -0.38 9.82 -13.30
C LEU A 67 -1.67 10.08 -14.09
N SER A 68 -2.72 10.47 -13.37
CA SER A 68 -3.97 10.91 -13.98
C SER A 68 -3.78 12.16 -14.84
N GLU A 69 -4.54 12.28 -15.94
CA GLU A 69 -4.57 13.51 -16.75
C GLU A 69 -5.12 14.72 -15.98
N LEU A 70 -5.85 14.46 -14.88
CA LEU A 70 -6.43 15.46 -14.00
C LEU A 70 -5.46 15.90 -12.90
N GLU A 71 -4.28 15.27 -12.79
CA GLU A 71 -3.30 15.65 -11.78
C GLU A 71 -2.82 17.09 -11.99
N SER A 72 -2.78 17.84 -10.89
CA SER A 72 -2.27 19.21 -10.84
C SER A 72 -1.10 19.34 -9.86
N PHE A 73 -1.01 18.45 -8.87
CA PHE A 73 -0.02 18.42 -7.80
C PHE A 73 0.94 17.26 -8.06
N PHE A 74 2.01 17.57 -8.78
CA PHE A 74 2.97 16.56 -9.24
C PHE A 74 3.98 16.21 -8.14
N PRO A 75 4.60 15.02 -8.21
CA PRO A 75 5.62 14.63 -7.24
C PRO A 75 6.81 15.59 -7.28
N SER A 76 7.63 15.55 -6.23
CA SER A 76 8.90 16.26 -6.18
C SER A 76 9.93 15.49 -5.35
N SER A 77 11.20 15.89 -5.46
CA SER A 77 12.18 15.55 -4.42
C SER A 77 11.89 16.24 -3.08
N VAL A 78 12.43 15.72 -1.98
CA VAL A 78 12.42 16.40 -0.68
C VAL A 78 13.27 17.68 -0.71
N ASP A 79 14.37 17.71 -1.48
CA ASP A 79 15.22 18.90 -1.62
C ASP A 79 14.47 20.06 -2.26
N TYR A 80 13.53 19.77 -3.16
CA TYR A 80 12.67 20.79 -3.74
C TYR A 80 11.81 21.46 -2.66
N MET A 81 11.23 20.69 -1.75
CA MET A 81 10.30 21.21 -0.76
C MET A 81 10.97 21.79 0.49
N LEU A 82 12.12 21.24 0.91
CA LEU A 82 12.79 21.60 2.16
C LEU A 82 13.00 23.12 2.36
N PRO A 83 13.46 23.91 1.36
CA PRO A 83 13.67 25.35 1.50
C PRO A 83 12.39 26.18 1.71
N HIS A 84 11.21 25.59 1.46
CA HIS A 84 9.94 26.30 1.58
C HIS A 84 9.40 26.31 3.01
N TYR A 85 9.83 25.40 3.87
CA TYR A 85 9.45 25.40 5.28
C TYR A 85 10.05 26.61 6.01
N ASN A 86 9.32 27.14 7.00
CA ASN A 86 9.72 28.37 7.68
C ASN A 86 9.78 28.24 9.20
N PHE A 87 8.91 27.42 9.79
CA PHE A 87 8.81 27.24 11.24
C PHE A 87 8.44 25.80 11.59
N THR A 88 8.76 25.40 12.82
CA THR A 88 8.17 24.22 13.43
C THR A 88 7.01 24.61 14.32
N GLU A 89 5.97 23.77 14.34
CA GLU A 89 4.85 23.89 15.26
C GLU A 89 4.73 22.61 16.09
N SER A 90 4.62 22.73 17.41
CA SER A 90 4.38 21.57 18.28
C SER A 90 2.90 21.23 18.36
N SER A 91 2.55 20.02 18.81
CA SER A 91 1.14 19.65 19.05
C SER A 91 0.42 20.52 20.10
N SER A 92 1.16 21.31 20.88
CA SER A 92 0.58 22.30 21.81
C SER A 92 0.41 23.68 21.20
N GLY A 93 0.73 23.86 19.92
CA GLY A 93 0.66 25.14 19.20
C GLY A 93 1.84 26.08 19.43
N GLU A 94 2.97 25.57 19.95
CA GLU A 94 4.18 26.38 20.09
C GLU A 94 4.90 26.49 18.75
N ILE A 95 5.13 27.73 18.28
CA ILE A 95 5.76 28.01 16.99
C ILE A 95 7.21 28.46 17.20
N THR A 96 8.15 27.85 16.49
CA THR A 96 9.58 28.20 16.50
C THR A 96 10.10 28.37 15.07
N THR A 97 10.71 29.51 14.76
CA THR A 97 11.34 29.74 13.45
C THR A 97 12.51 28.77 13.23
N ILE A 98 12.63 28.23 12.02
CA ILE A 98 13.72 27.33 11.65
C ILE A 98 14.91 28.12 11.11
N ASP A 99 16.12 27.74 11.50
CA ASP A 99 17.34 28.18 10.81
C ASP A 99 17.38 27.57 9.41
N PRO A 100 17.35 28.36 8.31
CA PRO A 100 17.34 27.84 6.95
C PRO A 100 18.52 26.92 6.61
N SER A 101 19.64 27.04 7.33
CA SER A 101 20.78 26.12 7.16
C SER A 101 20.48 24.68 7.57
N LEU A 102 19.43 24.43 8.35
CA LEU A 102 18.98 23.09 8.73
C LEU A 102 18.04 22.45 7.69
N LEU A 103 17.48 23.24 6.77
CA LEU A 103 16.49 22.80 5.78
C LEU A 103 17.16 22.14 4.56
N ASN A 104 17.91 21.07 4.81
CA ASN A 104 18.51 20.23 3.78
C ASN A 104 18.61 18.78 4.27
N ARG A 105 18.83 17.86 3.32
CA ARG A 105 18.90 16.42 3.59
C ARG A 105 19.92 16.00 4.64
N SER A 106 20.98 16.78 4.82
CA SER A 106 22.10 16.43 5.69
C SER A 106 21.96 16.96 7.12
N GLN A 107 21.02 17.87 7.36
CA GLN A 107 20.96 18.61 8.62
C GLN A 107 19.57 18.66 9.26
N ILE A 108 18.50 18.29 8.55
CA ILE A 108 17.14 18.35 9.10
C ILE A 108 16.93 17.47 10.35
N ASP A 109 17.71 16.40 10.52
CA ASP A 109 17.67 15.55 11.71
C ASP A 109 18.32 16.18 12.96
N GLN A 110 18.96 17.34 12.81
CA GLN A 110 19.52 18.17 13.89
C GLN A 110 18.46 19.06 14.56
N LEU A 111 17.25 19.13 14.02
CA LEU A 111 16.11 19.74 14.71
C LEU A 111 15.90 19.06 16.08
N PRO A 112 15.34 19.77 17.09
CA PRO A 112 15.12 19.21 18.41
C PRO A 112 14.44 17.84 18.37
N SER A 113 15.01 16.85 19.05
CA SER A 113 14.53 15.46 19.05
C SER A 113 14.35 14.85 17.66
N SER A 114 15.18 15.27 16.69
CA SER A 114 15.07 14.93 15.26
C SER A 114 13.69 15.22 14.68
N GLY A 115 13.02 16.27 15.17
CA GLY A 115 11.68 16.67 14.74
C GLY A 115 10.53 15.92 15.41
N SER A 116 10.80 15.00 16.34
CA SER A 116 9.74 14.24 17.01
C SER A 116 8.75 15.17 17.72
N GLY A 117 7.47 15.07 17.37
CA GLY A 117 6.39 15.91 17.92
C GLY A 117 6.28 17.30 17.28
N LEU A 118 7.02 17.57 16.21
CA LEU A 118 7.00 18.82 15.47
C LEU A 118 6.38 18.64 14.09
N PHE A 119 5.65 19.67 13.67
CA PHE A 119 5.15 19.90 12.31
C PHE A 119 6.11 20.83 11.59
N LEU A 120 6.62 20.41 10.44
CA LEU A 120 7.50 21.19 9.59
C LEU A 120 6.63 22.07 8.68
N SER A 121 6.40 23.32 9.05
CA SER A 121 5.29 24.13 8.53
C SER A 121 5.74 25.22 7.56
N ILE A 122 4.86 25.52 6.60
CA ILE A 122 4.97 26.65 5.69
C ILE A 122 4.08 27.81 6.18
N LYS A 123 4.45 29.05 5.84
CA LYS A 123 3.65 30.24 6.19
C LYS A 123 2.61 30.59 5.13
N GLU A 124 2.81 30.11 3.90
CA GLU A 124 1.95 30.48 2.77
C GLU A 124 0.58 29.77 2.84
N PRO A 125 -0.47 30.34 2.21
CA PRO A 125 -1.80 29.74 2.19
C PRO A 125 -1.83 28.40 1.44
N HIS A 126 -2.28 27.36 2.13
CA HIS A 126 -2.21 25.97 1.66
C HIS A 126 -3.57 25.25 1.68
N ASN A 127 -4.66 26.00 1.53
CA ASN A 127 -6.00 25.44 1.34
C ASN A 127 -6.58 25.95 0.01
N PRO A 128 -6.20 25.35 -1.12
CA PRO A 128 -6.67 25.79 -2.43
C PRO A 128 -8.18 25.61 -2.56
N GLN A 129 -8.90 26.69 -2.85
CA GLN A 129 -10.32 26.64 -3.22
C GLN A 129 -10.64 27.76 -4.26
N PRO A 130 -10.50 27.56 -5.59
CA PRO A 130 -10.09 26.38 -6.36
C PRO A 130 -8.65 26.45 -6.93
N PHE A 131 -7.86 27.45 -6.51
CA PHE A 131 -6.48 27.66 -6.95
C PHE A 131 -5.57 27.90 -5.74
N LEU A 132 -4.28 27.65 -5.91
CA LEU A 132 -3.26 28.10 -4.97
C LEU A 132 -2.88 29.55 -5.23
N ASP A 133 -2.49 30.25 -4.17
CA ASP A 133 -1.86 31.56 -4.27
C ASP A 133 -0.50 31.45 -4.98
N GLU A 134 -0.08 32.53 -5.66
CA GLU A 134 1.19 32.57 -6.39
C GLU A 134 2.39 32.24 -5.50
N GLU A 135 2.35 32.68 -4.23
CA GLU A 135 3.38 32.39 -3.23
C GLU A 135 3.47 30.89 -2.89
N SER A 136 2.38 30.15 -3.05
CA SER A 136 2.28 28.70 -2.79
C SER A 136 2.36 27.86 -4.07
N ALA A 137 2.64 28.45 -5.23
CA ALA A 137 2.68 27.73 -6.51
C ALA A 137 3.76 26.62 -6.53
N TYR A 138 4.71 26.63 -5.59
CA TYR A 138 5.66 25.52 -5.42
C TYR A 138 4.99 24.19 -5.08
N LEU A 139 3.80 24.23 -4.47
CA LEU A 139 3.03 23.07 -4.07
C LEU A 139 2.50 22.24 -5.26
N PHE A 140 2.47 22.78 -6.48
CA PHE A 140 2.14 22.01 -7.70
C PHE A 140 3.25 21.02 -8.13
N GLY A 141 4.42 21.07 -7.48
CA GLY A 141 5.61 20.32 -7.87
C GLY A 141 6.30 20.89 -9.13
N PRO A 142 7.54 20.47 -9.42
CA PRO A 142 8.34 21.00 -10.52
C PRO A 142 7.64 20.88 -11.88
N TYR A 143 7.14 19.69 -12.20
CA TYR A 143 6.45 19.43 -13.47
C TYR A 143 5.16 20.25 -13.63
N GLY A 144 4.37 20.38 -12.56
CA GLY A 144 3.13 21.17 -12.58
C GLY A 144 3.40 22.65 -12.87
N ARG A 145 4.44 23.23 -12.27
CA ARG A 145 4.85 24.62 -12.50
C ARG A 145 5.31 24.87 -13.93
N ASP A 146 6.13 23.98 -14.46
CA ASP A 146 6.63 24.10 -15.83
C ASP A 146 5.47 24.03 -16.82
N ASN A 147 4.49 23.16 -16.60
CA ASN A 147 3.30 23.09 -17.43
C ASN A 147 2.38 24.29 -17.30
N ILE A 148 2.20 24.87 -16.11
CA ILE A 148 1.47 26.14 -15.96
C ILE A 148 2.16 27.24 -16.77
N THR A 149 3.49 27.33 -16.67
CA THR A 149 4.31 28.31 -17.38
C THR A 149 4.26 28.10 -18.90
N GLN A 150 4.35 26.85 -19.36
CA GLN A 150 4.28 26.49 -20.77
C GLN A 150 2.87 26.62 -21.35
N ASN A 151 1.81 26.32 -20.60
CA ASN A 151 0.42 26.50 -21.04
C ASN A 151 0.04 27.99 -21.13
N ALA A 152 0.59 28.84 -20.27
CA ALA A 152 0.50 30.29 -20.42
C ALA A 152 1.17 30.78 -21.72
N GLN A 153 2.25 30.13 -22.16
CA GLN A 153 2.91 30.40 -23.43
C GLN A 153 2.19 29.78 -24.65
N ARG A 154 1.69 28.54 -24.54
CA ARG A 154 0.97 27.79 -25.59
C ARG A 154 -0.44 28.29 -25.85
N LYS A 155 -1.07 29.03 -24.92
CA LYS A 155 -2.28 29.83 -25.21
C LYS A 155 -2.08 30.90 -26.30
N ARG A 156 -0.85 31.07 -26.82
CA ARG A 156 -0.55 31.88 -28.02
C ARG A 156 -0.41 31.08 -29.32
N GLN A 157 -0.41 29.74 -29.29
CA GLN A 157 -0.21 28.92 -30.49
C GLN A 157 -0.98 27.60 -30.40
N HIS A 158 -2.08 27.51 -31.12
CA HIS A 158 -2.98 26.36 -31.15
C HIS A 158 -2.62 25.44 -32.34
N SER A 159 -2.27 24.17 -32.09
CA SER A 159 -2.69 23.02 -32.93
C SER A 159 -2.21 21.66 -32.43
N ARG A 160 -3.19 20.79 -32.18
CA ARG A 160 -3.31 19.36 -32.56
C ARG A 160 -2.03 18.56 -32.83
N GLY A 161 -1.77 17.61 -31.93
CA GLY A 161 -1.19 16.30 -32.18
C GLY A 161 -1.89 15.31 -31.24
N ASN A 162 -2.01 14.04 -31.63
CA ASN A 162 -2.54 12.97 -30.78
C ASN A 162 -1.61 11.78 -31.00
N ASN A 163 -0.49 11.77 -30.28
CA ASN A 163 0.49 10.69 -30.27
C ASN A 163 0.81 10.33 -28.82
N GLN A 164 0.93 9.03 -28.52
CA GLN A 164 1.31 8.52 -27.20
C GLN A 164 2.65 9.05 -26.65
N ASN A 165 3.46 9.71 -27.49
CA ASN A 165 4.68 10.42 -27.10
C ASN A 165 4.41 11.83 -26.50
N GLU A 166 3.15 12.24 -26.32
CA GLU A 166 2.76 13.59 -25.88
C GLU A 166 2.30 13.67 -24.42
N ARG A 167 2.23 12.54 -23.70
CA ARG A 167 1.69 12.48 -22.33
C ARG A 167 2.53 13.24 -21.30
N GLY A 168 3.76 13.62 -21.65
CA GLY A 168 4.70 14.33 -20.78
C GLY A 168 5.40 13.39 -19.81
N GLN A 169 6.57 13.81 -19.33
CA GLN A 169 7.47 12.97 -18.52
C GLN A 169 7.83 13.69 -17.23
N VAL A 170 7.71 12.96 -16.13
CA VAL A 170 8.16 13.37 -14.80
C VAL A 170 9.50 12.69 -14.52
N GLU A 171 10.48 13.45 -14.05
CA GLU A 171 11.87 12.99 -13.81
C GLU A 171 12.27 13.08 -12.32
N GLU A 172 11.28 13.10 -11.42
CA GLU A 172 11.51 13.27 -9.99
C GLU A 172 12.06 12.01 -9.31
N GLU A 173 12.72 12.20 -8.18
CA GLU A 173 13.28 11.11 -7.38
C GLU A 173 12.21 10.21 -6.76
N VAL A 174 12.50 8.92 -6.69
CA VAL A 174 11.76 7.95 -5.85
C VAL A 174 12.67 7.42 -4.75
N TYR A 175 12.16 7.29 -3.53
CA TYR A 175 12.94 6.86 -2.38
C TYR A 175 12.81 5.36 -2.17
N GLY A 176 13.86 4.61 -2.51
CA GLY A 176 13.90 3.15 -2.44
C GLY A 176 14.41 2.66 -1.08
N PHE A 177 13.64 1.86 -0.37
CA PHE A 177 14.07 1.22 0.88
C PHE A 177 14.10 -0.29 0.74
N GLY A 178 15.30 -0.85 0.91
CA GLY A 178 15.53 -2.27 0.97
C GLY A 178 15.40 -2.80 2.40
N VAL A 179 14.51 -3.78 2.58
CA VAL A 179 14.20 -4.37 3.90
C VAL A 179 14.43 -5.87 3.82
N ASP A 180 15.56 -6.31 4.38
CA ASP A 180 15.89 -7.74 4.46
C ASP A 180 15.05 -8.45 5.52
N GLN A 181 14.12 -9.30 5.12
CA GLN A 181 13.27 -10.09 6.02
C GLN A 181 13.91 -11.45 6.38
N GLY A 182 15.08 -11.77 5.83
CA GLY A 182 15.79 -13.03 6.04
C GLY A 182 15.34 -14.13 5.07
N ASN A 183 16.08 -15.24 5.04
CA ASN A 183 15.80 -16.38 4.16
C ASN A 183 15.67 -16.01 2.66
N GLY A 184 16.44 -15.00 2.22
CA GLY A 184 16.41 -14.48 0.85
C GLY A 184 15.16 -13.63 0.52
N ILE A 185 14.32 -13.31 1.51
CA ILE A 185 13.14 -12.47 1.32
C ILE A 185 13.55 -11.01 1.50
N VAL A 186 13.28 -10.19 0.48
CA VAL A 186 13.54 -8.75 0.53
C VAL A 186 12.28 -8.01 0.11
N ASP A 187 11.83 -7.11 0.99
CA ASP A 187 10.79 -6.14 0.67
C ASP A 187 11.45 -4.86 0.14
N LEU A 188 11.06 -4.46 -1.06
CA LEU A 188 11.49 -3.25 -1.75
C LEU A 188 10.35 -2.24 -1.65
N TRP A 189 10.56 -1.17 -0.89
CA TRP A 189 9.59 -0.08 -0.77
C TRP A 189 10.02 1.07 -1.65
N TYR A 190 9.12 1.56 -2.51
CA TYR A 190 9.33 2.74 -3.33
C TYR A 190 8.39 3.82 -2.83
N TRP A 191 8.96 4.85 -2.21
CA TRP A 191 8.21 5.97 -1.67
C TRP A 191 8.30 7.17 -2.57
N THR A 192 7.15 7.80 -2.77
CA THR A 192 6.98 8.98 -3.60
C THR A 192 6.56 10.14 -2.72
N PHE A 193 7.11 11.32 -2.99
CA PHE A 193 6.83 12.53 -2.25
C PHE A 193 6.11 13.54 -3.14
N TYR A 194 5.08 14.18 -2.60
CA TYR A 194 4.36 15.27 -3.26
C TYR A 194 4.39 16.48 -2.33
N PRO A 195 4.58 17.71 -2.83
CA PRO A 195 4.54 18.90 -1.98
C PRO A 195 3.18 19.16 -1.33
N PHE A 196 2.09 18.60 -1.86
CA PHE A 196 0.74 18.88 -1.40
C PHE A 196 -0.21 17.75 -1.77
N ASN A 197 -1.08 17.36 -0.84
CA ASN A 197 -2.22 16.48 -1.08
C ASN A 197 -3.49 17.31 -1.30
N PHE A 198 -4.09 17.19 -2.48
CA PHE A 198 -5.39 17.77 -2.78
C PHE A 198 -6.49 16.76 -2.48
N GLY A 199 -7.30 17.11 -1.47
CA GLY A 199 -8.34 16.25 -0.95
C GLY A 199 -9.48 15.97 -1.94
N LYS A 200 -10.55 15.36 -1.42
CA LYS A 200 -11.69 14.94 -2.26
C LYS A 200 -12.84 15.94 -2.20
N PRO A 201 -13.53 16.20 -3.32
CA PRO A 201 -14.74 17.01 -3.31
C PRO A 201 -15.87 16.25 -2.61
N ILE A 202 -16.39 16.78 -1.50
CA ILE A 202 -17.50 16.19 -0.74
C ILE A 202 -18.69 17.15 -0.75
N GLY A 203 -19.40 17.20 -1.89
CA GLY A 203 -20.66 17.92 -2.04
C GLY A 203 -20.63 19.34 -1.46
N LEU A 204 -21.52 19.62 -0.51
CA LEU A 204 -21.65 20.94 0.12
C LEU A 204 -20.51 21.30 1.09
N PHE A 205 -19.59 20.38 1.40
CA PHE A 205 -18.48 20.59 2.34
C PHE A 205 -17.19 21.09 1.64
N GLY A 206 -17.19 21.14 0.31
CA GLY A 206 -16.01 21.54 -0.48
C GLY A 206 -14.99 20.40 -0.62
N ILE A 207 -13.71 20.74 -0.79
CA ILE A 207 -12.63 19.75 -0.87
C ILE A 207 -12.10 19.45 0.54
N LEU A 208 -12.20 18.19 0.97
CA LEU A 208 -11.80 17.75 2.31
C LEU A 208 -10.54 16.88 2.27
N GLY A 209 -9.66 17.05 3.26
CA GLY A 209 -8.42 16.27 3.39
C GLY A 209 -7.18 16.90 2.74
N ASN A 210 -7.21 18.21 2.49
CA ASN A 210 -6.03 18.94 2.03
C ASN A 210 -4.92 18.92 3.09
N HIS A 211 -3.68 18.68 2.69
CA HIS A 211 -2.54 18.85 3.59
C HIS A 211 -1.24 19.13 2.84
N VAL A 212 -0.34 19.86 3.52
CA VAL A 212 1.01 20.12 3.02
C VAL A 212 1.83 18.85 3.13
N ALA A 213 2.53 18.55 2.04
CA ALA A 213 3.23 17.33 1.71
C ALA A 213 2.37 16.07 1.72
N ASP A 214 2.76 15.12 0.88
CA ASP A 214 2.19 13.79 0.86
C ASP A 214 3.26 12.73 0.65
N TRP A 215 3.05 11.57 1.25
CA TRP A 215 3.95 10.45 1.13
C TRP A 215 3.18 9.17 0.83
N GLU A 216 3.31 8.72 -0.41
CA GLU A 216 2.70 7.48 -0.90
C GLU A 216 3.77 6.44 -1.19
N HIS A 217 3.38 5.17 -1.32
CA HIS A 217 4.34 4.11 -1.58
C HIS A 217 3.78 2.93 -2.37
N LEU A 218 4.68 2.23 -3.03
CA LEU A 218 4.51 0.90 -3.58
C LEU A 218 5.46 -0.04 -2.84
N ARG A 219 5.00 -1.23 -2.46
CA ARG A 219 5.90 -2.29 -1.99
C ARG A 219 5.95 -3.42 -3.01
N MET A 220 7.13 -3.96 -3.22
CA MET A 220 7.35 -5.22 -3.94
C MET A 220 8.07 -6.20 -3.02
N ARG A 221 7.74 -7.47 -3.11
CA ARG A 221 8.47 -8.54 -2.42
C ARG A 221 9.21 -9.43 -3.41
N THR A 222 10.45 -9.75 -3.06
CA THR A 222 11.27 -10.75 -3.75
C THR A 222 11.60 -11.92 -2.83
N VAL A 223 11.79 -13.10 -3.43
CA VAL A 223 12.34 -14.29 -2.79
C VAL A 223 13.55 -14.73 -3.62
N ASN A 224 14.73 -14.71 -3.01
CA ASN A 224 16.01 -14.95 -3.67
C ASN A 224 16.18 -14.07 -4.93
N GLY A 225 15.81 -12.79 -4.85
CA GLY A 225 15.88 -11.83 -5.96
C GLY A 225 14.79 -11.96 -7.03
N THR A 226 13.91 -12.95 -6.92
CA THR A 226 12.78 -13.13 -7.85
C THR A 226 11.51 -12.51 -7.27
N PRO A 227 10.83 -11.59 -7.97
CA PRO A 227 9.62 -10.93 -7.47
C PRO A 227 8.45 -11.91 -7.41
N VAL A 228 7.72 -11.88 -6.29
CA VAL A 228 6.57 -12.76 -6.03
C VAL A 228 5.27 -11.99 -5.83
N SER A 229 5.34 -10.74 -5.36
CA SER A 229 4.16 -9.91 -5.14
C SER A 229 4.48 -8.42 -5.18
N ALA A 230 3.44 -7.62 -5.37
CA ALA A 230 3.46 -6.18 -5.18
C ALA A 230 2.21 -5.74 -4.41
N ASP A 231 2.34 -4.71 -3.60
CA ASP A 231 1.29 -4.19 -2.72
C ASP A 231 1.02 -2.74 -3.08
N TYR A 232 -0.22 -2.54 -3.54
CA TYR A 232 -0.73 -1.27 -3.98
C TYR A 232 -1.61 -0.71 -2.87
N THR A 233 -0.94 -0.25 -1.82
CA THR A 233 -1.57 0.30 -0.62
C THR A 233 -1.61 1.82 -0.70
N THR A 234 -2.81 2.37 -0.79
CA THR A 234 -3.05 3.81 -0.67
C THR A 234 -2.96 4.27 0.77
N HIS A 235 -2.29 5.40 1.02
CA HIS A 235 -2.21 6.01 2.34
C HIS A 235 -1.68 5.03 3.42
N THR A 236 -2.45 4.77 4.47
CA THR A 236 -2.13 3.80 5.54
C THR A 236 -2.70 2.39 5.26
N GLY A 237 -3.21 2.14 4.06
CA GLY A 237 -3.96 0.94 3.69
C GLY A 237 -5.45 1.04 4.05
N GLY A 238 -6.17 -0.09 3.98
CA GLY A 238 -7.58 -0.16 4.35
C GLY A 238 -8.50 -0.65 3.24
N ARG A 239 -9.82 -0.54 3.43
CA ARG A 239 -10.85 -1.07 2.52
C ARG A 239 -10.74 -0.54 1.08
N PHE A 240 -10.14 0.63 0.91
CA PHE A 240 -9.97 1.30 -0.38
C PHE A 240 -8.57 1.12 -0.99
N SER A 241 -7.69 0.38 -0.30
CA SER A 241 -6.42 -0.09 -0.85
C SER A 241 -6.70 -1.16 -1.92
N ALA A 242 -5.92 -1.17 -3.00
CA ALA A 242 -6.01 -2.23 -3.99
C ALA A 242 -5.46 -3.57 -3.45
N GLY A 243 -4.57 -3.51 -2.45
CA GLY A 243 -4.02 -4.62 -1.69
C GLY A 243 -2.78 -5.25 -2.33
N THR A 244 -2.36 -6.39 -1.79
CA THR A 244 -1.35 -7.26 -2.40
C THR A 244 -1.87 -7.81 -3.73
N PHE A 245 -0.98 -8.09 -4.67
CA PHE A 245 -1.23 -8.84 -5.91
C PHE A 245 -0.04 -9.75 -6.20
N ARG A 246 -0.31 -10.89 -6.86
CA ARG A 246 0.75 -11.75 -7.40
C ARG A 246 1.55 -11.00 -8.46
N TRP A 247 2.86 -11.25 -8.49
CA TRP A 247 3.72 -10.67 -9.52
C TRP A 247 3.24 -10.99 -10.94
N GLU A 248 2.73 -12.20 -11.21
CA GLU A 248 2.17 -12.53 -12.53
C GLU A 248 0.94 -11.72 -12.92
N ASP A 249 0.14 -11.26 -11.96
CA ASP A 249 -1.16 -10.64 -12.18
C ASP A 249 -1.09 -9.13 -12.48
N ILE A 250 0.03 -8.49 -12.18
CA ILE A 250 0.19 -7.03 -12.31
C ILE A 250 0.70 -6.62 -13.69
N GLU A 251 0.46 -5.37 -14.07
CA GLU A 251 1.06 -4.80 -15.29
C GLU A 251 2.55 -4.54 -15.08
N LYS A 252 3.34 -4.81 -16.13
CA LYS A 252 4.79 -4.65 -16.13
C LYS A 252 5.26 -4.10 -17.47
N ILE A 253 6.25 -3.21 -17.44
CA ILE A 253 6.98 -2.73 -18.62
C ILE A 253 8.46 -3.00 -18.37
N ASP A 254 9.13 -3.68 -19.30
CA ASP A 254 10.53 -4.09 -19.19
C ASP A 254 10.85 -4.86 -17.88
N GLY A 255 9.90 -5.65 -17.39
CA GLY A 255 10.04 -6.41 -16.15
C GLY A 255 9.90 -5.58 -14.86
N ARG A 256 9.50 -4.31 -14.96
CA ARG A 256 9.28 -3.39 -13.83
C ARG A 256 7.79 -3.18 -13.60
N PRO A 257 7.32 -3.04 -12.34
CA PRO A 257 5.91 -2.92 -12.05
C PRO A 257 5.37 -1.56 -12.52
N VAL A 258 4.14 -1.56 -12.99
CA VAL A 258 3.38 -0.34 -13.28
C VAL A 258 2.43 -0.06 -12.13
N ALA A 259 2.33 1.21 -11.75
CA ALA A 259 1.48 1.70 -10.68
C ALA A 259 0.72 2.96 -11.13
N TYR A 260 -0.55 3.06 -10.78
CA TYR A 260 -1.41 4.18 -11.15
C TYR A 260 -1.57 5.11 -9.95
N VAL A 261 -1.39 6.41 -10.18
CA VAL A 261 -1.44 7.45 -9.15
C VAL A 261 -2.74 8.24 -9.31
N ALA A 262 -3.54 8.28 -8.25
CA ALA A 262 -4.78 9.04 -8.23
C ALA A 262 -4.55 10.55 -8.22
N ALA A 263 -5.41 11.30 -8.91
CA ALA A 263 -5.34 12.75 -8.94
C ALA A 263 -5.56 13.35 -7.54
N GLY A 264 -4.61 14.16 -7.08
CA GLY A 264 -4.70 14.97 -5.86
C GLY A 264 -4.45 14.21 -4.55
N SER A 265 -5.05 13.02 -4.37
CA SER A 265 -4.79 12.18 -3.20
C SER A 265 -3.50 11.35 -3.31
N HIS A 266 -2.98 11.26 -4.54
CA HIS A 266 -1.82 10.46 -4.94
C HIS A 266 -1.89 8.96 -4.62
N GLY A 267 -3.03 8.46 -4.16
CA GLY A 267 -3.19 7.07 -3.79
C GLY A 267 -2.72 6.12 -4.90
N ILE A 268 -1.73 5.29 -4.58
CA ILE A 268 -1.13 4.35 -5.52
C ILE A 268 -1.97 3.06 -5.60
N GLY A 269 -2.40 2.69 -6.80
CA GLY A 269 -3.29 1.56 -7.03
C GLY A 269 -3.11 0.85 -8.36
N ASN A 270 -3.97 -0.14 -8.57
CA ASN A 270 -4.22 -0.74 -9.88
C ASN A 270 -5.48 -0.07 -10.48
N LEU A 271 -5.49 0.19 -11.80
CA LEU A 271 -6.42 1.04 -12.54
C LEU A 271 -7.93 0.80 -12.25
N PHE A 272 -8.32 -0.38 -11.78
CA PHE A 272 -9.73 -0.74 -11.56
C PHE A 272 -10.17 -0.84 -10.09
N LYS A 273 -9.36 -0.41 -9.12
CA LYS A 273 -9.66 -0.62 -7.68
C LYS A 273 -9.58 0.61 -6.78
N LEU A 274 -9.23 1.78 -7.30
CA LEU A 274 -9.20 3.00 -6.51
C LEU A 274 -10.60 3.65 -6.51
N ILE A 275 -11.11 4.02 -5.33
CA ILE A 275 -12.27 4.94 -5.20
C ILE A 275 -11.76 6.39 -5.38
N ASP A 276 -10.96 6.57 -6.41
CA ASP A 276 -10.26 7.81 -6.70
C ASP A 276 -10.22 8.04 -8.20
N LEU A 277 -10.13 9.31 -8.59
CA LEU A 277 -10.05 9.70 -9.99
C LEU A 277 -8.69 9.25 -10.54
N THR A 278 -8.73 8.14 -11.27
CA THR A 278 -7.55 7.47 -11.83
C THR A 278 -7.83 7.18 -13.29
N ASP A 279 -6.83 7.44 -14.11
CA ASP A 279 -6.82 7.15 -15.54
C ASP A 279 -5.39 6.79 -15.97
N ASP A 280 -5.27 6.43 -17.24
CA ASP A 280 -3.99 6.20 -17.90
C ASP A 280 -3.84 7.15 -19.09
N GLU A 281 -4.12 8.44 -18.91
CA GLU A 281 -3.96 9.44 -19.96
C GLU A 281 -2.99 10.58 -19.58
N GLY A 282 -2.67 10.76 -18.29
CA GLY A 282 -1.72 11.76 -17.81
C GLY A 282 -0.23 11.39 -17.98
N PRO A 283 0.67 12.20 -17.40
CA PRO A 283 2.12 12.02 -17.52
C PRO A 283 2.65 10.70 -17.01
N ILE A 284 3.76 10.26 -17.59
CA ILE A 284 4.46 9.04 -17.18
C ILE A 284 5.68 9.44 -16.35
N TRP A 285 5.82 8.80 -15.20
CA TRP A 285 6.98 8.92 -14.34
C TRP A 285 7.76 7.61 -14.35
N ASP A 286 8.78 7.55 -15.20
CA ASP A 286 9.70 6.42 -15.25
C ASP A 286 10.84 6.65 -14.25
N THR A 287 10.81 5.90 -13.14
CA THR A 287 11.77 6.10 -12.04
C THR A 287 13.12 5.44 -12.27
N LYS A 288 13.37 4.85 -13.44
CA LYS A 288 14.65 4.23 -13.76
C LYS A 288 15.79 5.25 -13.64
N ASN A 289 16.83 4.91 -12.90
CA ASN A 289 17.97 5.78 -12.59
C ASN A 289 17.65 7.03 -11.75
N HIS A 290 16.42 7.15 -11.22
CA HIS A 290 15.98 8.21 -10.31
C HIS A 290 15.68 7.67 -8.90
N VAL A 291 16.08 6.42 -8.62
CA VAL A 291 15.94 5.82 -7.29
C VAL A 291 17.02 6.40 -6.37
N VAL A 292 16.62 6.84 -5.18
CA VAL A 292 17.52 7.16 -4.07
C VAL A 292 17.48 5.97 -3.11
N PRO A 293 18.45 5.03 -3.18
CA PRO A 293 18.38 3.80 -2.42
C PRO A 293 18.86 3.96 -0.98
N ALA A 294 18.21 3.25 -0.06
CA ALA A 294 18.55 3.16 1.35
C ALA A 294 18.31 1.74 1.88
N ILE A 295 19.14 1.32 2.83
CA ILE A 295 18.90 0.10 3.62
C ILE A 295 18.21 0.53 4.92
N TYR A 296 17.08 -0.09 5.24
CA TYR A 296 16.26 0.37 6.35
C TYR A 296 16.76 -0.10 7.72
N TRP A 297 17.17 -1.36 7.85
CA TRP A 297 17.61 -1.94 9.12
C TRP A 297 18.89 -2.77 8.98
N ASP A 298 19.52 -3.09 10.10
CA ASP A 298 20.77 -3.83 10.17
C ASP A 298 20.65 -5.33 9.85
N GLY A 299 19.42 -5.83 9.67
CA GLY A 299 19.13 -7.20 9.26
C GLY A 299 17.86 -7.76 9.91
N PRO A 300 17.49 -9.00 9.54
CA PRO A 300 16.21 -9.60 9.89
C PRO A 300 16.08 -10.06 11.35
N GLU A 301 17.21 -10.27 12.04
CA GLU A 301 17.25 -10.75 13.43
C GLU A 301 16.88 -9.64 14.42
N ASN A 302 17.72 -8.61 14.51
CA ASN A 302 17.56 -7.51 15.45
C ASN A 302 16.59 -6.45 14.92
N ARG A 303 16.43 -6.33 13.60
CA ARG A 303 15.51 -5.39 12.96
C ARG A 303 15.74 -3.94 13.42
N ARG A 304 17.00 -3.58 13.74
CA ARG A 304 17.31 -2.24 14.25
C ARG A 304 17.42 -1.30 13.08
N LYS A 305 16.59 -0.26 13.08
CA LYS A 305 16.64 0.78 12.07
C LYS A 305 18.06 1.37 12.02
N ILE A 306 18.61 1.51 10.82
CA ILE A 306 19.90 2.15 10.61
C ILE A 306 19.77 3.65 10.86
N TRP A 307 20.76 4.21 11.56
CA TRP A 307 20.91 5.65 11.68
C TRP A 307 21.66 6.16 10.46
N HIS A 308 21.02 7.01 9.66
CA HIS A 308 21.58 7.52 8.42
C HIS A 308 22.49 8.74 8.66
N GLN A 309 23.44 8.98 7.77
CA GLN A 309 24.39 10.10 7.87
C GLN A 309 24.52 10.82 6.51
N GLY A 310 25.07 12.03 6.53
CA GLY A 310 25.30 12.82 5.32
C GLY A 310 23.99 13.06 4.58
N ASN A 311 23.96 12.91 3.25
CA ASN A 311 22.77 13.20 2.45
C ASN A 311 21.55 12.29 2.72
N GLN A 312 21.68 11.27 3.58
CA GLN A 312 20.58 10.42 4.01
C GLN A 312 20.07 10.76 5.42
N SER A 313 20.67 11.72 6.12
CA SER A 313 20.29 12.11 7.49
C SER A 313 18.81 12.46 7.63
N TRP A 314 18.19 13.01 6.59
CA TRP A 314 16.75 13.29 6.57
C TRP A 314 15.85 12.09 6.84
N LEU A 315 16.30 10.86 6.55
CA LEU A 315 15.58 9.63 6.89
C LEU A 315 15.46 9.41 8.40
N ASN A 316 16.26 10.12 9.19
CA ASN A 316 16.18 10.14 10.65
C ASN A 316 15.14 11.14 11.18
N PHE A 317 14.61 12.05 10.35
CA PHE A 317 13.58 13.00 10.76
C PHE A 317 12.30 12.27 11.18
N ARG A 318 11.74 12.63 12.34
CA ARG A 318 10.63 11.97 13.03
C ARG A 318 9.36 12.81 13.08
N GLY A 319 9.39 14.02 12.55
CA GLY A 319 8.26 14.95 12.57
C GLY A 319 7.23 14.70 11.46
N LYS A 320 6.29 15.63 11.38
CA LYS A 320 5.31 15.73 10.29
C LYS A 320 5.83 16.66 9.20
N TRP A 321 5.56 16.34 7.94
CA TRP A 321 6.10 17.05 6.76
C TRP A 321 5.21 18.20 6.29
N GLY A 322 4.65 18.98 7.19
CA GLY A 322 3.73 20.07 6.80
C GLY A 322 3.04 20.64 8.03
N ASN A 323 2.03 21.45 7.78
CA ASN A 323 1.27 22.16 8.79
C ASN A 323 0.34 21.25 9.62
N ILE A 324 -0.06 21.74 10.79
CA ILE A 324 -1.17 21.18 11.56
C ILE A 324 -2.50 21.44 10.84
N GLY A 325 -3.42 20.49 10.95
CA GLY A 325 -4.76 20.59 10.37
C GLY A 325 -5.75 21.35 11.25
N GLU A 326 -6.96 21.50 10.73
CA GLU A 326 -8.08 22.10 11.45
C GLU A 326 -9.00 21.02 12.03
N ASN A 327 -9.54 21.25 13.23
CA ASN A 327 -10.52 20.36 13.87
C ASN A 327 -11.79 21.09 14.36
N ASN A 328 -11.91 22.38 14.07
CA ASN A 328 -12.96 23.26 14.57
C ASN A 328 -14.09 23.52 13.56
N CYS A 329 -14.05 22.91 12.37
CA CYS A 329 -15.11 23.04 11.37
C CYS A 329 -16.44 22.44 11.88
N TRP A 330 -17.58 23.05 11.54
CA TRP A 330 -18.87 22.70 12.15
C TRP A 330 -19.34 21.27 11.82
N TRP A 331 -18.87 20.69 10.71
CA TRP A 331 -19.16 19.31 10.29
C TRP A 331 -18.16 18.28 10.83
N HIS A 332 -17.09 18.68 11.52
CA HIS A 332 -16.05 17.76 12.02
C HIS A 332 -16.65 16.63 12.88
N ARG A 333 -17.70 16.94 13.68
CA ARG A 333 -18.39 15.95 14.52
C ARG A 333 -19.16 14.88 13.74
N VAL A 334 -19.44 15.11 12.47
CA VAL A 334 -20.22 14.21 11.60
C VAL A 334 -19.29 13.40 10.71
N VAL A 335 -18.31 14.07 10.09
CA VAL A 335 -17.45 13.47 9.06
C VAL A 335 -16.07 13.06 9.61
N GLY A 336 -15.62 13.64 10.72
CA GLY A 336 -14.38 13.30 11.39
C GLY A 336 -13.13 14.00 10.86
N TYR A 337 -13.25 14.86 9.84
CA TYR A 337 -12.14 15.64 9.28
C TYR A 337 -12.64 16.96 8.64
N CYS A 338 -11.75 17.96 8.59
CA CYS A 338 -12.00 19.28 8.01
C CYS A 338 -11.41 19.41 6.59
N GLN A 339 -11.43 20.63 6.05
CA GLN A 339 -10.81 20.92 4.75
C GLN A 339 -9.31 20.67 4.81
N ILE A 340 -8.64 21.23 5.82
CA ILE A 340 -7.21 21.01 6.08
C ILE A 340 -7.07 19.95 7.18
N VAL A 341 -6.20 18.98 6.98
CA VAL A 341 -5.85 17.94 7.96
C VAL A 341 -4.36 17.96 8.28
N ASP A 342 -3.98 17.27 9.35
CA ASP A 342 -2.58 17.17 9.78
C ASP A 342 -1.70 16.60 8.68
N ALA A 343 -0.53 17.21 8.48
CA ALA A 343 0.47 16.69 7.57
C ALA A 343 0.94 15.27 7.92
N PRO A 344 1.36 14.48 6.93
CA PRO A 344 1.77 13.10 7.14
C PRO A 344 3.13 13.01 7.80
N SER A 345 3.39 11.86 8.41
CA SER A 345 4.74 11.46 8.78
C SER A 345 5.48 10.94 7.53
N GLY A 346 6.80 11.16 7.47
CA GLY A 346 7.61 10.64 6.37
C GLY A 346 7.92 9.13 6.47
N PRO A 347 8.90 8.64 5.69
CA PRO A 347 9.25 7.22 5.62
C PRO A 347 9.94 6.63 6.85
N ASN A 348 10.10 7.41 7.91
CA ASN A 348 10.62 6.96 9.19
C ASN A 348 9.58 6.17 10.01
N ARG A 349 9.14 5.02 9.47
CA ARG A 349 8.12 4.14 10.06
C ARG A 349 8.50 2.67 9.92
N TYR A 350 7.84 1.80 10.68
CA TYR A 350 8.16 0.37 10.73
C TYR A 350 7.83 -0.36 9.42
N PHE A 351 8.85 -0.79 8.66
CA PHE A 351 8.70 -1.59 7.42
C PHE A 351 8.68 -3.10 7.62
N GLY A 352 8.76 -3.60 8.86
CA GLY A 352 8.78 -5.03 9.13
C GLY A 352 7.41 -5.74 9.05
N LEU A 353 6.41 -5.11 8.44
CA LEU A 353 5.05 -5.67 8.31
C LEU A 353 4.97 -6.62 7.10
N PRO A 354 4.31 -7.78 7.24
CA PRO A 354 4.05 -8.69 6.12
C PRO A 354 3.10 -8.05 5.10
N PRO A 355 2.88 -8.66 3.93
CA PRO A 355 1.82 -8.29 3.01
C PRO A 355 0.43 -8.20 3.64
N ASP A 356 -0.44 -7.39 3.01
CA ASP A 356 -1.85 -7.29 3.38
C ASP A 356 -2.51 -8.67 3.42
N CYS A 357 -2.03 -9.59 2.57
CA CYS A 357 -2.39 -10.99 2.56
C CYS A 357 -1.29 -11.90 1.99
N ILE A 358 -1.24 -13.14 2.47
CA ILE A 358 -0.35 -14.18 1.95
C ILE A 358 -0.98 -14.79 0.70
N ILE A 359 -0.25 -14.80 -0.40
CA ILE A 359 -0.69 -15.42 -1.65
C ILE A 359 -0.63 -16.95 -1.51
N ALA A 360 -1.73 -17.64 -1.81
CA ALA A 360 -1.80 -19.10 -1.74
C ALA A 360 -2.65 -19.71 -2.87
N PRO A 361 -2.19 -20.76 -3.56
CA PRO A 361 -3.00 -21.48 -4.52
C PRO A 361 -4.13 -22.24 -3.83
N LEU A 362 -5.28 -22.29 -4.50
CA LEU A 362 -6.39 -23.17 -4.12
C LEU A 362 -6.02 -24.64 -4.33
N THR A 363 -6.53 -25.49 -3.46
CA THR A 363 -6.41 -26.96 -3.56
C THR A 363 -7.77 -27.63 -3.48
N THR A 364 -7.81 -28.92 -3.83
CA THR A 364 -8.97 -29.78 -3.59
C THR A 364 -8.78 -30.61 -2.33
N GLY A 365 -9.85 -30.79 -1.55
CA GLY A 365 -9.91 -31.76 -0.47
C GLY A 365 -9.55 -31.20 0.90
N SER A 366 -8.33 -30.69 1.10
CA SER A 366 -7.89 -30.16 2.39
C SER A 366 -6.95 -28.96 2.23
N SER A 367 -6.94 -28.09 3.22
CA SER A 367 -5.91 -27.06 3.34
C SER A 367 -4.65 -27.61 3.97
N SER A 368 -3.50 -27.08 3.56
CA SER A 368 -2.22 -27.34 4.22
C SER A 368 -1.52 -26.02 4.53
N TYR A 369 -1.09 -25.86 5.77
CA TYR A 369 -0.39 -24.67 6.25
C TYR A 369 1.04 -25.04 6.61
N ASN A 370 1.99 -24.40 5.95
CA ASN A 370 3.41 -24.48 6.27
C ASN A 370 3.86 -23.13 6.83
N PHE A 371 4.57 -23.14 7.97
CA PHE A 371 5.02 -21.91 8.60
C PHE A 371 6.24 -22.15 9.50
N ARG A 372 6.88 -21.05 9.91
CA ARG A 372 7.98 -21.02 10.87
C ARG A 372 7.73 -19.94 11.92
N PHE A 373 8.49 -20.00 13.00
CA PHE A 373 8.43 -19.04 14.10
C PHE A 373 9.72 -18.26 14.18
N SER A 374 9.59 -16.96 14.45
CA SER A 374 10.74 -16.11 14.77
C SER A 374 11.38 -16.53 16.09
N SER A 375 12.67 -16.21 16.27
CA SER A 375 13.42 -16.52 17.50
C SER A 375 12.70 -16.09 18.77
N SER A 376 12.07 -14.91 18.78
CA SER A 376 11.31 -14.44 19.94
C SER A 376 10.11 -15.31 20.30
N VAL A 377 9.49 -15.98 19.33
CA VAL A 377 8.39 -16.95 19.58
C VAL A 377 8.96 -18.26 20.10
N LEU A 378 10.09 -18.69 19.54
CA LEU A 378 10.75 -19.92 19.95
C LEU A 378 11.23 -19.86 21.40
N ASP A 379 11.85 -18.75 21.80
CA ASP A 379 12.32 -18.52 23.17
C ASP A 379 11.14 -18.52 24.15
N TRP A 380 10.09 -17.76 23.83
CA TRP A 380 8.88 -17.72 24.66
C TRP A 380 8.21 -19.10 24.78
N ALA A 381 8.07 -19.82 23.66
CA ALA A 381 7.45 -21.14 23.63
C ALA A 381 8.22 -22.16 24.49
N LYS A 382 9.55 -22.08 24.49
CA LYS A 382 10.41 -22.90 25.33
C LYS A 382 10.20 -22.62 26.81
N ASP A 383 10.16 -21.35 27.20
CA ASP A 383 9.98 -20.93 28.60
C ASP A 383 8.59 -21.32 29.16
N HIS A 384 7.61 -21.50 28.28
CA HIS A 384 6.23 -21.84 28.63
C HIS A 384 5.86 -23.32 28.39
N ASN A 385 6.84 -24.17 28.09
CA ASN A 385 6.66 -25.60 27.83
C ASN A 385 5.59 -25.90 26.76
N ILE A 386 5.57 -25.12 25.69
CA ILE A 386 4.67 -25.33 24.58
C ILE A 386 5.01 -26.65 23.88
N ALA A 387 3.99 -27.47 23.67
CA ALA A 387 4.13 -28.79 23.05
C ALA A 387 3.35 -28.93 21.74
N LEU A 388 2.32 -28.11 21.55
CA LEU A 388 1.40 -28.18 20.43
C LEU A 388 1.25 -26.78 19.79
N VAL A 389 0.98 -26.78 18.49
CA VAL A 389 0.57 -25.60 17.73
C VAL A 389 -0.79 -25.90 17.14
N GLN A 390 -1.78 -25.05 17.45
CA GLN A 390 -3.08 -25.08 16.81
C GLN A 390 -3.12 -24.06 15.67
N VAL A 391 -3.63 -24.49 14.52
CA VAL A 391 -3.95 -23.64 13.38
C VAL A 391 -5.46 -23.44 13.35
N ASP A 392 -5.91 -22.19 13.36
CA ASP A 392 -7.31 -21.84 13.10
C ASP A 392 -7.41 -21.32 11.67
N GLN A 393 -7.95 -22.11 10.75
CA GLN A 393 -8.36 -21.65 9.43
C GLN A 393 -9.63 -20.84 9.57
N VAL A 394 -9.58 -19.57 9.21
CA VAL A 394 -10.73 -18.67 9.22
C VAL A 394 -11.48 -18.81 7.90
N CYS A 395 -12.71 -19.27 7.98
CA CYS A 395 -13.62 -19.46 6.86
C CYS A 395 -14.68 -18.37 6.83
N THR A 396 -15.15 -18.05 5.63
CA THR A 396 -16.25 -17.11 5.43
C THR A 396 -17.22 -17.55 4.37
N ARG A 397 -18.49 -17.16 4.49
CA ARG A 397 -19.50 -17.22 3.42
C ARG A 397 -20.44 -16.01 3.48
N PRO A 398 -21.05 -15.59 2.37
CA PRO A 398 -22.17 -14.65 2.41
C PRO A 398 -23.32 -15.23 3.24
N LYS A 399 -23.98 -14.42 4.07
CA LYS A 399 -25.21 -14.82 4.75
C LYS A 399 -26.35 -14.91 3.72
N LYS A 400 -27.18 -15.94 3.80
CA LYS A 400 -28.40 -16.04 2.98
C LYS A 400 -29.34 -14.87 3.31
N ASN A 401 -29.90 -14.21 2.31
CA ASN A 401 -31.06 -13.36 2.54
C ASN A 401 -32.23 -14.26 2.94
N PRO A 402 -33.07 -13.88 3.92
CA PRO A 402 -34.25 -14.65 4.28
C PRO A 402 -35.28 -14.75 3.14
N ASP A 403 -35.14 -13.93 2.09
CA ASP A 403 -35.97 -13.97 0.87
C ASP A 403 -35.38 -14.86 -0.25
N ASP A 404 -34.20 -15.44 -0.06
CA ASP A 404 -33.67 -16.47 -0.95
C ASP A 404 -34.22 -17.83 -0.47
N ASP A 405 -35.46 -18.13 -0.90
CA ASP A 405 -36.07 -19.45 -0.82
C ASP A 405 -35.16 -20.47 -1.52
N ASP A 406 -34.36 -21.19 -0.74
CA ASP A 406 -33.83 -22.50 -1.09
C ASP A 406 -33.49 -23.23 0.22
N ASP A 407 -34.36 -24.21 0.49
CA ASP A 407 -34.53 -25.06 1.66
C ASP A 407 -33.25 -25.63 2.31
N ASP A 408 -33.34 -25.69 3.65
CA ASP A 408 -32.96 -26.74 4.60
C ASP A 408 -31.54 -27.35 4.60
N ASP A 409 -30.83 -27.06 5.69
CA ASP A 409 -30.28 -28.03 6.66
C ASP A 409 -29.01 -27.42 7.28
N ASP A 410 -29.13 -26.77 8.43
CA ASP A 410 -28.09 -26.80 9.47
C ASP A 410 -28.69 -26.30 10.80
N GLU A 411 -28.58 -27.17 11.80
CA GLU A 411 -29.10 -27.04 13.16
C GLU A 411 -28.43 -25.91 13.96
N ASP A 412 -29.27 -25.34 14.81
CA ASP A 412 -29.07 -24.52 16.02
C ASP A 412 -27.64 -24.45 16.60
N ASP A 413 -27.16 -23.22 16.86
CA ASP A 413 -26.28 -22.96 18.02
C ASP A 413 -26.30 -21.47 18.39
N THR A 414 -27.01 -21.18 19.48
CA THR A 414 -26.98 -19.92 20.23
C THR A 414 -25.79 -19.89 21.18
N ASP A 415 -25.00 -18.80 21.23
CA ASP A 415 -24.64 -18.20 22.53
C ASP A 415 -24.08 -16.77 22.41
N GLU A 416 -24.29 -16.03 23.50
CA GLU A 416 -24.19 -14.60 23.68
C GLU A 416 -22.85 -14.15 24.32
N GLN A 417 -22.49 -12.88 24.08
CA GLN A 417 -21.65 -12.01 24.91
C GLN A 417 -20.18 -12.37 25.21
N THR A 418 -19.26 -11.54 24.68
CA THR A 418 -18.20 -10.88 25.49
C THR A 418 -17.74 -9.56 24.86
N LYS A 419 -17.53 -8.54 25.70
CA LYS A 419 -17.11 -7.17 25.35
C LYS A 419 -15.58 -6.97 25.50
N ARG A 420 -14.96 -6.39 24.45
CA ARG A 420 -13.72 -5.55 24.40
C ARG A 420 -12.35 -6.25 24.61
N PRO A 421 -11.21 -5.76 24.04
CA PRO A 421 -10.88 -4.37 23.66
C PRO A 421 -10.54 -4.14 22.17
N HIS A 422 -10.44 -2.85 21.80
CA HIS A 422 -10.27 -2.33 20.45
C HIS A 422 -9.08 -2.95 19.68
N VAL A 423 -9.42 -3.85 18.76
CA VAL A 423 -8.57 -4.27 17.64
C VAL A 423 -8.98 -3.40 16.45
N HIS A 424 -8.03 -2.85 15.71
CA HIS A 424 -8.29 -2.15 14.46
C HIS A 424 -9.00 -3.10 13.47
N LYS A 425 -10.33 -3.05 13.49
CA LYS A 425 -11.21 -3.69 12.51
C LYS A 425 -11.13 -2.88 11.23
N TYR A 426 -10.60 -3.51 10.19
CA TYR A 426 -10.87 -3.11 8.82
C TYR A 426 -12.32 -3.52 8.52
N ASN A 427 -13.25 -2.56 8.61
CA ASN A 427 -14.68 -2.80 8.38
C ASN A 427 -14.96 -3.08 6.89
N ASP A 428 -14.72 -4.32 6.48
CA ASP A 428 -15.59 -5.03 5.53
C ASP A 428 -16.87 -5.53 6.24
N GLU A 429 -16.98 -5.26 7.53
CA GLU A 429 -18.22 -5.28 8.31
C GLU A 429 -19.13 -4.12 7.86
N VAL A 430 -19.83 -4.30 6.75
CA VAL A 430 -21.26 -4.00 6.83
C VAL A 430 -21.79 -5.05 7.81
N GLU A 431 -21.98 -4.64 9.07
CA GLU A 431 -22.45 -5.49 10.16
C GLU A 431 -23.72 -6.23 9.69
N GLY A 432 -23.59 -7.48 9.23
CA GLY A 432 -24.74 -8.30 8.89
C GLY A 432 -24.64 -9.24 7.69
N GLU A 433 -23.66 -9.11 6.78
CA GLU A 433 -23.72 -9.82 5.47
C GLU A 433 -22.78 -11.03 5.31
N ILE A 434 -21.80 -11.21 6.20
CA ILE A 434 -20.81 -12.31 6.10
C ILE A 434 -20.82 -13.12 7.39
N GLU A 435 -20.84 -14.44 7.23
CA GLU A 435 -20.64 -15.40 8.32
C GLU A 435 -19.17 -15.79 8.38
N VAL A 436 -18.62 -15.92 9.59
CA VAL A 436 -17.23 -16.24 9.86
C VAL A 436 -17.16 -17.37 10.89
N TRP A 437 -16.40 -18.42 10.61
CA TRP A 437 -16.15 -19.52 11.55
C TRP A 437 -14.74 -20.07 11.37
N ASN A 438 -14.28 -20.89 12.33
CA ASN A 438 -12.93 -21.45 12.32
C ASN A 438 -12.94 -22.97 12.18
N ILE A 439 -11.98 -23.51 11.42
CA ILE A 439 -11.67 -24.94 11.38
C ILE A 439 -10.28 -25.14 11.96
N LYS A 440 -10.17 -26.04 12.94
CA LYS A 440 -8.95 -26.25 13.70
C LYS A 440 -8.14 -27.41 13.14
N GLY A 441 -6.82 -27.23 13.10
CA GLY A 441 -5.83 -28.31 12.98
C GLY A 441 -4.79 -28.18 14.07
N VAL A 442 -4.11 -29.29 14.40
CA VAL A 442 -3.08 -29.30 15.44
C VAL A 442 -1.86 -30.07 14.95
N THR A 443 -0.67 -29.58 15.29
CA THR A 443 0.60 -30.28 15.12
C THR A 443 1.43 -30.19 16.38
N GLN A 444 2.42 -31.08 16.53
CA GLN A 444 3.47 -30.92 17.53
C GLN A 444 4.30 -29.66 17.24
N PHE A 445 4.72 -28.99 18.31
CA PHE A 445 5.68 -27.90 18.24
C PHE A 445 7.08 -28.46 17.97
N LYS A 446 7.63 -28.18 16.78
CA LYS A 446 8.93 -28.68 16.30
C LYS A 446 10.10 -27.70 16.48
N GLY A 447 9.95 -26.65 17.31
CA GLY A 447 10.99 -25.64 17.49
C GLY A 447 11.31 -24.89 16.19
N ILE A 448 12.59 -24.85 15.81
CA ILE A 448 13.10 -24.12 14.61
C ILE A 448 12.66 -24.76 13.28
N GLU A 449 12.20 -26.01 13.30
CA GLU A 449 11.81 -26.70 12.07
C GLU A 449 10.50 -26.14 11.52
N ARG A 450 10.29 -26.33 10.21
CA ARG A 450 9.03 -25.97 9.56
C ARG A 450 7.89 -26.83 10.12
N HIS A 451 6.79 -26.19 10.51
CA HIS A 451 5.56 -26.84 10.91
C HIS A 451 4.66 -27.01 9.69
N THR A 452 3.96 -28.15 9.62
CA THR A 452 2.98 -28.44 8.57
C THR A 452 1.72 -28.96 9.24
N VAL A 453 0.58 -28.34 8.91
CA VAL A 453 -0.74 -28.75 9.43
C VAL A 453 -1.71 -28.92 8.29
N SER A 454 -2.40 -30.05 8.27
CA SER A 454 -3.54 -30.25 7.36
C SER A 454 -4.84 -29.95 8.08
N VAL A 455 -5.73 -29.20 7.43
CA VAL A 455 -7.01 -28.75 7.98
C VAL A 455 -8.11 -29.09 6.99
N ASN A 456 -9.28 -29.49 7.50
CA ASN A 456 -10.45 -29.72 6.67
C ASN A 456 -10.85 -28.44 5.90
N PRO A 457 -11.46 -28.58 4.72
CA PRO A 457 -11.86 -27.45 3.91
C PRO A 457 -12.99 -26.69 4.58
N CYS A 458 -13.13 -25.40 4.27
CA CYS A 458 -14.32 -24.63 4.63
C CYS A 458 -15.57 -25.33 4.10
N ARG A 459 -16.57 -25.52 4.97
CA ARG A 459 -17.81 -26.24 4.65
C ARG A 459 -18.90 -25.28 4.23
N GLY A 460 -19.85 -25.78 3.45
CA GLY A 460 -21.01 -25.03 2.99
C GLY A 460 -20.83 -24.37 1.63
N ARG A 461 -21.96 -24.04 1.01
CA ARG A 461 -22.03 -23.42 -0.31
C ARG A 461 -21.39 -22.03 -0.26
N GLN A 462 -20.61 -21.69 -1.29
CA GLN A 462 -19.89 -20.41 -1.39
C GLN A 462 -18.95 -20.09 -0.22
N SER A 463 -18.53 -21.11 0.54
CA SER A 463 -17.54 -20.93 1.60
C SER A 463 -16.14 -20.74 1.02
N ALA A 464 -15.34 -19.92 1.69
CA ALA A 464 -14.00 -19.59 1.28
C ALA A 464 -13.05 -19.46 2.48
N VAL A 465 -11.79 -19.83 2.27
CA VAL A 465 -10.70 -19.50 3.19
C VAL A 465 -10.43 -18.00 3.12
N ARG A 466 -10.40 -17.34 4.28
CA ARG A 466 -10.16 -15.89 4.41
C ARG A 466 -8.81 -15.58 5.03
N ALA A 467 -8.44 -16.31 6.08
CA ALA A 467 -7.27 -16.04 6.90
C ALA A 467 -6.86 -17.28 7.67
N TYR A 468 -5.76 -17.20 8.41
CA TYR A 468 -5.46 -18.17 9.46
C TYR A 468 -4.77 -17.53 10.67
N LYS A 469 -4.88 -18.21 11.82
CA LYS A 469 -4.21 -17.88 13.08
C LYS A 469 -3.42 -19.07 13.60
N LEU A 470 -2.42 -18.77 14.42
CA LEU A 470 -1.68 -19.75 15.19
C LEU A 470 -1.93 -19.55 16.68
N SER A 471 -2.08 -20.65 17.42
CA SER A 471 -2.09 -20.66 18.87
C SER A 471 -1.02 -21.61 19.41
N LEU A 472 -0.32 -21.18 20.46
CA LEU A 472 0.69 -21.98 21.15
C LEU A 472 0.06 -22.65 22.36
N CYS A 473 0.12 -23.99 22.40
CA CYS A 473 -0.64 -24.78 23.36
C CYS A 473 0.21 -25.79 24.12
N LEU A 474 -0.19 -26.03 25.36
CA LEU A 474 0.37 -27.07 26.23
C LEU A 474 -0.05 -28.45 25.73
N ILE A 475 0.62 -29.50 26.22
CA ILE A 475 0.31 -30.90 25.86
C ILE A 475 -1.12 -31.32 26.20
N ASN A 476 -1.75 -30.66 27.18
CA ASN A 476 -3.15 -30.88 27.57
C ASN A 476 -4.16 -30.14 26.68
N GLY A 477 -3.71 -29.47 25.61
CA GLY A 477 -4.55 -28.73 24.68
C GLY A 477 -4.87 -27.29 25.10
N LYS A 478 -4.48 -26.84 26.29
CA LYS A 478 -4.70 -25.45 26.72
C LYS A 478 -3.76 -24.51 25.95
N CYS A 479 -4.32 -23.60 25.16
CA CYS A 479 -3.55 -22.57 24.47
C CYS A 479 -3.27 -21.38 25.39
N LEU A 480 -2.01 -20.91 25.38
CA LEU A 480 -1.53 -19.83 26.24
C LEU A 480 -1.39 -18.50 25.52
N SER A 481 -1.19 -18.53 24.21
CA SER A 481 -1.06 -17.34 23.36
C SER A 481 -1.62 -17.62 21.98
N GLN A 482 -2.16 -16.58 21.34
CA GLN A 482 -2.73 -16.62 19.99
C GLN A 482 -2.23 -15.44 19.18
N SER A 483 -1.92 -15.69 17.92
CA SER A 483 -1.47 -14.68 16.98
C SER A 483 -2.63 -13.81 16.45
N PHE A 484 -2.29 -12.70 15.81
CA PHE A 484 -3.23 -12.00 14.92
C PHE A 484 -3.57 -12.85 13.69
N GLU A 485 -4.65 -12.47 12.99
CA GLU A 485 -5.00 -13.05 11.68
C GLU A 485 -4.00 -12.62 10.62
N ARG A 486 -3.50 -13.58 9.83
CA ARG A 486 -2.89 -13.28 8.53
C ARG A 486 -3.90 -13.61 7.45
N ARG A 487 -4.28 -12.62 6.64
CA ARG A 487 -5.21 -12.81 5.52
C ARG A 487 -4.57 -13.66 4.44
N ILE A 488 -5.41 -14.34 3.67
CA ILE A 488 -4.99 -15.20 2.58
C ILE A 488 -5.61 -14.69 1.29
N CYS A 489 -4.77 -14.57 0.27
CA CYS A 489 -5.08 -14.06 -1.04
C CYS A 489 -5.02 -15.22 -2.02
N THR A 490 -6.17 -15.88 -2.16
CA THR A 490 -6.29 -17.15 -2.86
C THR A 490 -6.36 -16.98 -4.38
N TYR A 491 -5.72 -17.89 -5.10
CA TYR A 491 -5.74 -17.91 -6.57
C TYR A 491 -5.89 -19.33 -7.11
N GLU A 492 -6.34 -19.43 -8.35
CA GLU A 492 -6.31 -20.70 -9.10
C GLU A 492 -5.12 -20.68 -10.06
N GLN A 493 -4.39 -21.80 -10.12
CA GLN A 493 -3.21 -21.91 -10.98
C GLN A 493 -3.58 -21.59 -12.44
N ASP A 494 -2.70 -20.86 -13.11
CA ASP A 494 -2.86 -20.39 -14.50
C ASP A 494 -4.06 -19.46 -14.76
N LYS A 495 -4.78 -19.00 -13.72
CA LYS A 495 -5.84 -17.99 -13.83
C LYS A 495 -5.41 -16.68 -13.23
N LYS A 496 -5.79 -15.57 -13.87
CA LYS A 496 -5.50 -14.22 -13.38
C LYS A 496 -6.41 -13.83 -12.21
N GLY A 497 -5.82 -13.19 -11.21
CA GLY A 497 -6.52 -12.53 -10.11
C GLY A 497 -7.10 -13.46 -9.03
N TYR A 498 -7.70 -12.84 -8.00
CA TYR A 498 -8.21 -13.53 -6.82
C TYR A 498 -9.38 -14.46 -7.10
N LYS A 499 -9.37 -15.62 -6.42
CA LYS A 499 -10.40 -16.66 -6.50
C LYS A 499 -10.74 -17.17 -5.12
N PHE A 500 -12.01 -17.10 -4.76
CA PHE A 500 -12.51 -17.70 -3.53
C PHE A 500 -12.57 -19.23 -3.65
N GLY A 501 -12.23 -19.93 -2.58
CA GLY A 501 -12.31 -21.39 -2.53
C GLY A 501 -12.13 -21.93 -1.11
N SER A 502 -12.57 -23.16 -0.91
CA SER A 502 -12.71 -23.79 0.41
C SER A 502 -11.42 -24.32 1.01
N SER A 503 -10.35 -24.44 0.22
CA SER A 503 -9.08 -25.03 0.67
C SER A 503 -7.87 -24.45 -0.07
N VAL A 504 -6.74 -24.39 0.63
CA VAL A 504 -5.50 -23.75 0.16
C VAL A 504 -4.26 -24.57 0.45
N HIS A 505 -3.24 -24.48 -0.40
CA HIS A 505 -1.88 -24.86 -0.04
C HIS A 505 -1.11 -23.58 0.28
N LEU A 506 -0.85 -23.34 1.56
CA LEU A 506 -0.20 -22.13 2.03
C LEU A 506 1.22 -22.45 2.50
N ASP A 507 2.22 -21.85 1.83
CA ASP A 507 3.60 -21.78 2.32
C ASP A 507 3.86 -20.37 2.84
N ASP A 508 3.76 -20.19 4.16
CA ASP A 508 4.03 -18.91 4.80
C ASP A 508 5.54 -18.74 4.95
N ILE A 509 6.08 -17.94 4.06
CA ILE A 509 7.51 -17.64 4.00
C ILE A 509 7.93 -16.65 5.08
N ASP A 510 6.99 -15.90 5.68
CA ASP A 510 7.28 -14.99 6.78
C ASP A 510 7.28 -15.72 8.12
N ASP A 511 8.37 -15.59 8.87
CA ASP A 511 8.41 -16.06 10.25
C ASP A 511 7.29 -15.40 11.07
N TRP A 512 6.54 -16.22 11.80
CA TRP A 512 5.53 -15.71 12.70
C TRP A 512 6.16 -15.00 13.90
N ARG A 513 5.64 -13.82 14.21
CA ARG A 513 6.05 -12.97 15.33
C ARG A 513 4.81 -12.25 15.88
N TRP A 514 4.61 -12.29 17.18
CA TRP A 514 3.60 -11.50 17.88
C TRP A 514 4.02 -11.28 19.34
N ASN A 515 3.33 -10.37 20.03
CA ASN A 515 3.53 -10.15 21.46
C ASN A 515 2.63 -11.11 22.25
N TYR A 516 3.16 -11.74 23.29
CA TYR A 516 2.51 -12.86 24.00
C TYR A 516 1.65 -12.46 25.17
#